data_AF-A0A2K8Z2N8-F1
#
_entry.id   AF-A0A2K8Z2N8-F1
#
_cell.length_a   1.000
_cell.length_b   1.000
_cell.length_c   1.000
_cell.angle_alpha   90.00
_cell.angle_beta   90.00
_cell.angle_gamma   90.00
#
_symmetry.space_group_name_H-M   'P 1'
#
loop_
_entity.id
_entity.type
_entity.pdbx_description
1 polymer ?
#
loop_
_entity_poly.entity_id
_entity_poly.type
_entity_poly.pdbx_seq_one_letter_code
_entity_poly.pdbx_strand_id
1 'polypeptide(L)'
;MRLTFTLILGCLAVLFLPLACVDPEDLTLRGTVDILVVDGTVTNLAEPQIIRLNRSQADRLTGRFGSLPITKARVEVVMDSLIVTPAHETTKGNYQLPADFKGQIGHAYQLRLTLSDGTHYESTQQVMPPTARIDKIRAQFSLKSLSPPVRGYYTSGHDVFIELQDPADQRNYYRWDWTDYEPQYWCRSCKQGFYSVYNPIGNIVAGFRSGPDLYEDCYSPSGIDPGNPLYGSTLDYPCRTQCWELVPSYTVALFDDQYANGGLISNLKVAAIPFYQHSPCLASVRQSSLTPDAYRYFKLFADQTQNTGGLADTPPTAPIGNVHNVANAKEVVVGYFTASGVFSKNIYIDRKDYQGVPLGYDPITGYPQQPGGELFLALYGRSPNGEGSPRPGSNNFFIDDTPRPPTAVCAPLDQRTSFKPEGWPN
;
A
#
# COMPACT_ATOMS: atom_id res chain seq x y z
N MET A 1 -31.97 67.39 -8.31
CA MET A 1 -31.22 67.37 -7.03
C MET A 1 -31.51 66.15 -6.14
N ARG A 2 -32.75 65.63 -6.05
CA ARG A 2 -33.03 64.44 -5.21
C ARG A 2 -32.58 63.10 -5.82
N LEU A 3 -32.58 62.97 -7.15
CA LEU A 3 -32.18 61.73 -7.85
C LEU A 3 -30.65 61.54 -7.88
N THR A 4 -29.89 62.62 -7.99
CA THR A 4 -28.41 62.56 -7.97
C THR A 4 -27.87 62.25 -6.58
N PHE A 5 -28.55 62.70 -5.51
CA PHE A 5 -28.15 62.41 -4.14
C PHE A 5 -28.39 60.94 -3.74
N THR A 6 -29.46 60.33 -4.25
CA THR A 6 -29.78 58.90 -4.01
C THR A 6 -28.85 57.97 -4.78
N LEU A 7 -28.43 58.34 -6.01
CA LEU A 7 -27.41 57.61 -6.77
C LEU A 7 -26.02 57.69 -6.11
N ILE A 8 -25.65 58.84 -5.53
CA ILE A 8 -24.37 58.99 -4.82
C ILE A 8 -24.38 58.22 -3.49
N LEU A 9 -25.49 58.21 -2.75
CA LEU A 9 -25.61 57.40 -1.54
C LEU A 9 -25.59 55.89 -1.83
N GLY A 10 -26.19 55.46 -2.95
CA GLY A 10 -26.12 54.07 -3.42
C GLY A 10 -24.70 53.65 -3.82
N CYS A 11 -23.96 54.50 -4.53
CA CYS A 11 -22.56 54.23 -4.87
C CYS A 11 -21.63 54.24 -3.65
N LEU A 12 -21.90 55.08 -2.64
CA LEU A 12 -21.10 55.09 -1.41
C LEU A 12 -21.35 53.84 -0.55
N ALA A 13 -22.58 53.29 -0.56
CA ALA A 13 -22.93 52.08 0.17
C ALA A 13 -22.35 50.81 -0.48
N VAL A 14 -22.16 50.78 -1.81
CA VAL A 14 -21.51 49.67 -2.53
C VAL A 14 -19.98 49.69 -2.35
N LEU A 15 -19.39 50.86 -2.06
CA LEU A 15 -17.96 50.99 -1.78
C LEU A 15 -17.55 50.52 -0.36
N PHE A 16 -18.53 50.23 0.50
CA PHE A 16 -18.34 49.78 1.89
C PHE A 16 -18.79 48.33 2.14
N LEU A 17 -18.86 47.48 1.10
CA LEU A 17 -18.82 46.04 1.32
C LEU A 17 -17.38 45.69 1.74
N PRO A 18 -17.11 45.37 3.02
CA PRO A 18 -15.77 44.96 3.40
C PRO A 18 -15.42 43.70 2.61
N LEU A 19 -14.27 43.74 1.95
CA LEU A 19 -13.49 42.58 1.57
C LEU A 19 -13.23 41.77 2.84
N ALA A 20 -14.20 40.95 3.23
CA ALA A 20 -14.02 39.93 4.24
C ALA A 20 -13.21 38.80 3.59
N CYS A 21 -11.92 39.06 3.35
CA CYS A 21 -10.95 38.00 3.50
C CYS A 21 -11.03 37.60 4.96
N VAL A 22 -11.71 36.49 5.23
CA VAL A 22 -11.46 35.75 6.46
C VAL A 22 -10.00 35.33 6.33
N ASP A 23 -9.11 35.97 7.07
CA ASP A 23 -7.77 35.43 7.24
C ASP A 23 -7.95 34.02 7.79
N PRO A 24 -7.51 32.96 7.07
CA PRO A 24 -7.46 31.65 7.68
C PRO A 24 -6.54 31.82 8.89
N GLU A 25 -7.10 31.66 10.08
CA GLU A 25 -6.31 31.53 11.28
C GLU A 25 -5.41 30.32 11.04
N ASP A 26 -4.14 30.58 10.73
CA ASP A 26 -3.12 29.55 10.73
C ASP A 26 -3.01 29.09 12.18
N LEU A 27 -3.82 28.09 12.51
CA LEU A 27 -3.65 27.24 13.68
C LEU A 27 -2.24 26.69 13.61
N THR A 28 -1.29 27.43 14.17
CA THR A 28 0.02 26.91 14.49
C THR A 28 -0.20 25.90 15.61
N LEU A 29 -0.50 24.67 15.21
CA LEU A 29 -0.62 23.50 16.07
C LEU A 29 0.77 23.27 16.69
N ARG A 30 1.08 23.98 17.77
CA ARG A 30 2.17 23.66 18.69
C ARG A 30 1.76 22.47 19.56
N GLY A 31 1.38 21.38 18.91
CA GLY A 31 1.25 20.07 19.51
C GLY A 31 2.27 19.17 18.84
N THR A 32 3.32 18.77 19.57
CA THR A 32 4.04 17.56 19.17
C THR A 32 3.07 16.41 19.47
N VAL A 33 2.28 16.04 18.47
CA VAL A 33 1.35 14.92 18.56
C VAL A 33 2.18 13.64 18.47
N ASP A 34 2.76 13.26 19.62
CA ASP A 34 3.43 11.98 19.83
C ASP A 34 2.36 10.93 20.14
N ILE A 35 1.91 10.22 19.10
CA ILE A 35 0.84 9.24 19.19
C ILE A 35 1.36 7.87 18.78
N LEU A 36 1.12 6.87 19.62
CA LEU A 36 1.29 5.47 19.28
C LEU A 36 0.24 5.05 18.24
N VAL A 37 0.69 4.44 17.15
CA VAL A 37 -0.14 3.88 16.09
C VAL A 37 0.07 2.37 16.07
N VAL A 38 -1.02 1.62 16.26
CA VAL A 38 -1.02 0.15 16.28
C VAL A 38 -1.93 -0.40 15.18
N ASP A 39 -1.38 -1.16 14.26
CA ASP A 39 -2.16 -1.86 13.23
C ASP A 39 -1.85 -3.35 13.28
N GLY A 40 -2.86 -4.17 13.55
CA GLY A 40 -2.69 -5.62 13.63
C GLY A 40 -4.01 -6.35 13.45
N THR A 41 -4.01 -7.33 12.55
CA THR A 41 -5.14 -8.23 12.36
C THR A 41 -4.65 -9.66 12.51
N VAL A 42 -5.30 -10.43 13.38
CA VAL A 42 -5.10 -11.88 13.47
C VAL A 42 -6.14 -12.56 12.58
N THR A 43 -5.70 -13.41 11.65
CA THR A 43 -6.61 -14.14 10.74
C THR A 43 -6.53 -15.65 10.90
N ASN A 44 -7.55 -16.33 10.39
CA ASN A 44 -7.60 -17.79 10.25
C ASN A 44 -6.95 -18.26 8.93
N LEU A 45 -6.04 -17.51 8.32
CA LEU A 45 -5.28 -17.95 7.15
C LEU A 45 -3.86 -18.37 7.57
N ALA A 46 -3.29 -19.34 6.84
CA ALA A 46 -1.91 -19.79 7.04
C ALA A 46 -0.96 -18.86 6.27
N GLU A 47 -0.77 -17.66 6.81
CA GLU A 47 0.05 -16.60 6.22
C GLU A 47 0.82 -15.85 7.32
N PRO A 48 1.92 -15.14 6.98
CA PRO A 48 2.60 -14.28 7.94
C PRO A 48 1.66 -13.24 8.56
N GLN A 49 1.42 -13.33 9.86
CA GLN A 49 0.61 -12.36 10.62
C GLN A 49 1.54 -11.29 11.19
N ILE A 50 1.37 -10.04 10.75
CA ILE A 50 2.25 -8.92 11.10
C ILE A 50 1.47 -7.88 11.90
N ILE A 51 2.04 -7.44 13.03
CA ILE A 51 1.59 -6.32 13.84
C ILE A 51 2.57 -5.17 13.62
N ARG A 52 2.05 -4.02 13.21
CA ARG A 52 2.83 -2.82 12.89
C ARG A 52 2.71 -1.81 14.01
N LEU A 53 3.87 -1.37 14.51
CA LEU A 53 3.98 -0.35 15.55
C LEU A 53 4.72 0.87 15.02
N ASN A 54 4.05 2.01 15.08
CA ASN A 54 4.59 3.28 14.64
C ASN A 54 4.30 4.36 15.66
N ARG A 55 5.10 5.43 15.62
CA ARG A 55 4.90 6.63 16.41
C ARG A 55 4.77 7.82 15.46
N SER A 56 3.63 8.48 15.50
CA SER A 56 3.45 9.74 14.81
C SER A 56 4.37 10.77 15.46
N GLN A 57 5.22 11.43 14.66
CA GLN A 57 6.06 12.53 15.12
C GLN A 57 6.02 13.66 14.10
N ALA A 58 5.63 14.85 14.54
CA ALA A 58 5.79 16.05 13.73
C ALA A 58 7.27 16.48 13.76
N ASP A 59 7.86 16.71 12.58
CA ASP A 59 9.16 17.33 12.43
C ASP A 59 9.11 18.73 13.07
N ARG A 60 10.03 18.98 14.02
CA ARG A 60 10.06 20.21 14.81
C ARG A 60 10.45 21.46 14.01
N LEU A 61 11.11 21.29 12.87
CA LEU A 61 11.58 22.39 12.01
C LEU A 61 10.64 22.62 10.82
N THR A 62 10.10 21.54 10.25
CA THR A 62 9.25 21.64 9.04
C THR A 62 7.75 21.51 9.32
N GLY A 63 7.36 21.10 10.53
CA GLY A 63 5.97 20.81 10.89
C GLY A 63 5.39 19.60 10.15
N ARG A 64 6.18 18.90 9.33
CA ARG A 64 5.70 17.75 8.54
C ARG A 64 5.47 16.55 9.45
N PHE A 65 4.33 15.90 9.28
CA PHE A 65 4.03 14.65 9.95
C PHE A 65 4.90 13.52 9.38
N GLY A 66 5.63 12.84 10.27
CA GLY A 66 6.39 11.63 9.98
C GLY A 66 5.92 10.47 10.84
N SER A 67 6.20 9.25 10.39
CA SER A 67 5.99 8.03 11.15
C SER A 67 7.35 7.43 11.51
N LEU A 68 7.61 7.24 12.79
CA LEU A 68 8.81 6.58 13.29
C LEU A 68 8.45 5.15 13.70
N PRO A 69 9.05 4.11 13.08
CA PRO A 69 8.81 2.74 13.49
C PRO A 69 9.31 2.50 14.92
N ILE A 70 8.48 1.82 15.73
CA ILE A 70 8.83 1.47 17.10
C ILE A 70 9.56 0.13 17.10
N THR A 71 10.83 0.15 17.50
CA THR A 71 11.69 -1.04 17.51
C THR A 71 11.94 -1.57 18.92
N LYS A 72 12.35 -2.84 19.05
CA LYS A 72 12.69 -3.49 20.32
C LYS A 72 11.54 -3.54 21.35
N ALA A 73 10.30 -3.45 20.91
CA ALA A 73 9.14 -3.69 21.77
C ALA A 73 8.94 -5.20 21.97
N ARG A 74 8.41 -5.60 23.13
CA ARG A 74 7.84 -6.93 23.33
C ARG A 74 6.39 -6.88 22.88
N VAL A 75 6.05 -7.71 21.89
CA VAL A 75 4.72 -7.80 21.29
C VAL A 75 4.20 -9.21 21.45
N GLU A 76 3.05 -9.36 22.09
CA GLU A 76 2.47 -10.65 22.46
C GLU A 76 0.97 -10.66 22.12
N VAL A 77 0.50 -11.72 21.48
CA VAL A 77 -0.93 -11.97 21.27
C VAL A 77 -1.38 -13.06 22.24
N VAL A 78 -2.41 -12.76 23.02
CA VAL A 78 -2.98 -13.66 24.02
C VAL A 78 -4.32 -14.20 23.52
N MET A 79 -4.44 -15.52 23.46
CA MET A 79 -5.67 -16.22 23.08
C MET A 79 -6.38 -16.75 24.35
N ASP A 80 -7.66 -16.43 24.48
CA ASP A 80 -8.55 -16.77 25.59
C ASP A 80 -7.98 -16.47 26.98
N SER A 81 -7.18 -15.41 27.09
CA SER A 81 -6.46 -15.03 28.32
C SER A 81 -5.45 -16.06 28.85
N LEU A 82 -5.15 -17.13 28.11
CA LEU A 82 -4.33 -18.25 28.57
C LEU A 82 -3.08 -18.45 27.72
N ILE A 83 -3.23 -18.49 26.40
CA ILE A 83 -2.14 -18.86 25.50
C ILE A 83 -1.46 -17.59 25.01
N VAL A 84 -0.20 -17.38 25.42
CA VAL A 84 0.60 -16.22 25.01
C VAL A 84 1.50 -16.60 23.85
N THR A 85 1.33 -15.91 22.72
CA THR A 85 2.15 -16.10 21.52
C THR A 85 3.01 -14.85 21.28
N PRO A 86 4.33 -14.92 21.45
CA PRO A 86 5.21 -13.78 21.19
C PRO A 86 5.43 -13.57 19.70
N ALA A 87 5.46 -12.31 19.27
CA ALA A 87 5.91 -11.91 17.95
C ALA A 87 7.40 -11.52 17.98
N HIS A 88 8.08 -11.63 16.84
CA HIS A 88 9.47 -11.21 16.65
C HIS A 88 9.56 -10.07 15.65
N GLU A 89 10.46 -9.12 15.91
CA GLU A 89 10.69 -7.99 15.00
C GLU A 89 11.43 -8.48 13.74
N THR A 90 10.87 -8.21 12.56
CA THR A 90 11.42 -8.63 11.26
C THR A 90 12.12 -7.46 10.58
N THR A 91 11.37 -6.41 10.29
CA THR A 91 11.86 -5.09 9.89
C THR A 91 11.44 -4.06 10.94
N LYS A 92 12.07 -2.89 10.94
CA LYS A 92 11.82 -1.86 11.96
C LYS A 92 10.32 -1.56 12.07
N GLY A 93 9.73 -1.83 13.23
CA GLY A 93 8.31 -1.59 13.47
C GLY A 93 7.35 -2.70 13.04
N ASN A 94 7.83 -3.76 12.38
CA ASN A 94 7.03 -4.91 11.96
C ASN A 94 7.32 -6.12 12.85
N TYR A 95 6.32 -6.55 13.62
CA TYR A 95 6.40 -7.68 14.54
C TYR A 95 5.58 -8.85 13.99
N GLN A 96 6.25 -9.93 13.59
CA GLN A 96 5.62 -11.08 13.00
C GLN A 96 5.39 -12.18 14.04
N LEU A 97 4.18 -12.74 14.08
CA LEU A 97 3.89 -13.95 14.86
C LEU A 97 4.63 -15.17 14.26
N PRO A 98 4.73 -16.29 14.99
CA PRO A 98 5.32 -17.52 14.46
C PRO A 98 4.69 -17.90 13.10
N ALA A 99 5.50 -18.40 12.17
CA ALA A 99 5.06 -18.65 10.79
C ALA A 99 3.95 -19.71 10.67
N ASP A 100 3.81 -20.57 11.68
CA ASP A 100 2.76 -21.59 11.83
C ASP A 100 1.54 -21.09 12.62
N PHE A 101 1.59 -19.87 13.15
CA PHE A 101 0.48 -19.30 13.90
C PHE A 101 -0.70 -19.00 12.96
N LYS A 102 -1.86 -19.53 13.35
CA LYS A 102 -3.14 -19.32 12.68
C LYS A 102 -4.22 -19.10 13.72
N GLY A 103 -4.96 -18.01 13.57
CA GLY A 103 -6.12 -17.75 14.43
C GLY A 103 -7.24 -18.78 14.23
N GLN A 104 -8.06 -18.94 15.26
CA GLN A 104 -9.13 -19.90 15.34
C GLN A 104 -10.46 -19.17 15.53
N ILE A 105 -11.44 -19.53 14.73
CA ILE A 105 -12.78 -18.95 14.77
C ILE A 105 -13.41 -19.24 16.14
N GLY A 106 -14.05 -18.24 16.73
CA GLY A 106 -14.72 -18.33 18.03
C GLY A 106 -13.82 -18.05 19.24
N HIS A 107 -12.50 -18.02 19.06
CA HIS A 107 -11.55 -17.69 20.14
C HIS A 107 -11.35 -16.18 20.29
N ALA A 108 -11.03 -15.74 21.50
CA ALA A 108 -10.80 -14.34 21.84
C ALA A 108 -9.32 -13.99 21.81
N TYR A 109 -8.95 -12.91 21.12
CA TYR A 109 -7.57 -12.45 20.99
C TYR A 109 -7.38 -11.08 21.65
N GLN A 110 -6.25 -10.91 22.36
CA GLN A 110 -5.83 -9.65 22.97
C GLN A 110 -4.38 -9.36 22.60
N LEU A 111 -4.07 -8.11 22.24
CA LEU A 111 -2.70 -7.65 22.05
C LEU A 111 -2.13 -7.09 23.35
N ARG A 112 -0.90 -7.48 23.68
CA ARG A 112 -0.10 -6.90 24.78
C ARG A 112 1.22 -6.37 24.23
N LEU A 113 1.53 -5.13 24.59
CA LEU A 113 2.73 -4.44 24.13
C LEU A 113 3.51 -3.94 25.35
N THR A 114 4.82 -4.14 25.34
CA THR A 114 5.74 -3.46 26.26
C THR A 114 6.81 -2.77 25.45
N LEU A 115 6.85 -1.43 25.51
CA LEU A 115 7.83 -0.62 24.81
C LEU A 115 9.21 -0.73 25.50
N SER A 116 10.26 -0.29 24.80
CA SER A 116 11.64 -0.32 25.32
C SER A 116 11.86 0.54 26.57
N ASP A 117 10.99 1.53 26.81
CA ASP A 117 11.00 2.36 28.01
C ASP A 117 10.24 1.74 29.20
N GLY A 118 9.66 0.55 29.00
CA GLY A 118 8.87 -0.16 30.01
C GLY A 118 7.38 0.18 30.00
N THR A 119 6.91 1.06 29.12
CA THR A 119 5.48 1.40 29.03
C THR A 119 4.66 0.22 28.51
N HIS A 120 3.54 -0.07 29.17
CA HIS A 120 2.67 -1.20 28.86
C HIS A 120 1.35 -0.75 28.21
N TYR A 121 0.95 -1.46 27.15
CA TYR A 121 -0.33 -1.26 26.48
C TYR A 121 -1.06 -2.59 26.28
N GLU A 122 -2.38 -2.54 26.31
CA GLU A 122 -3.24 -3.68 26.05
C GLU A 122 -4.39 -3.31 25.13
N SER A 123 -4.81 -4.25 24.26
CA SER A 123 -6.07 -4.10 23.53
C SER A 123 -7.25 -4.59 24.35
N THR A 124 -8.46 -4.20 23.95
CA THR A 124 -9.67 -4.99 24.27
C THR A 124 -9.58 -6.38 23.64
N GLN A 125 -10.34 -7.34 24.17
CA GLN A 125 -10.47 -8.66 23.55
C GLN A 125 -11.32 -8.60 22.27
N GLN A 126 -10.92 -9.38 21.28
CA GLN A 126 -11.58 -9.48 19.98
C GLN A 126 -11.86 -10.95 19.69
N VAL A 127 -13.14 -11.34 19.72
CA VAL A 127 -13.57 -12.69 19.33
C VAL A 127 -13.55 -12.79 17.82
N MET A 128 -12.87 -13.80 17.27
CA MET A 128 -12.80 -14.00 15.82
C MET A 128 -14.14 -14.51 15.27
N PRO A 129 -14.89 -13.71 14.49
CA PRO A 129 -16.14 -14.16 13.89
C PRO A 129 -15.88 -15.15 12.74
N PRO A 130 -16.81 -16.08 12.47
CA PRO A 130 -16.80 -16.85 11.23
C PRO A 130 -17.02 -15.92 10.02
N THR A 131 -16.58 -16.35 8.85
CA THR A 131 -16.79 -15.62 7.60
C THR A 131 -17.53 -16.46 6.57
N ALA A 132 -18.49 -15.83 5.91
CA ALA A 132 -19.21 -16.43 4.80
C ALA A 132 -18.26 -16.67 3.62
N ARG A 133 -18.54 -17.68 2.81
CA ARG A 133 -17.76 -17.96 1.61
C ARG A 133 -18.23 -17.08 0.47
N ILE A 134 -17.30 -16.65 -0.38
CA ILE A 134 -17.63 -16.02 -1.65
C ILE A 134 -17.99 -17.12 -2.66
N ASP A 135 -19.26 -17.18 -3.07
CA ASP A 135 -19.79 -18.20 -3.99
C ASP A 135 -19.39 -17.90 -5.44
N LYS A 136 -19.52 -16.64 -5.87
CA LYS A 136 -19.09 -16.18 -7.19
C LYS A 136 -18.28 -14.90 -7.10
N ILE A 137 -17.31 -14.76 -7.99
CA ILE A 137 -16.51 -13.55 -8.18
C ILE A 137 -16.42 -13.29 -9.69
N ARG A 138 -16.55 -12.04 -10.09
CA ARG A 138 -16.40 -11.62 -11.48
C ARG A 138 -15.74 -10.24 -11.54
N ALA A 139 -14.90 -10.04 -12.54
CA ALA A 139 -14.32 -8.75 -12.87
C ALA A 139 -14.99 -8.20 -14.12
N GLN A 140 -15.28 -6.91 -14.13
CA GLN A 140 -15.84 -6.21 -15.26
C GLN A 140 -14.99 -4.98 -15.56
N PHE A 141 -14.42 -4.92 -16.77
CA PHE A 141 -13.67 -3.75 -17.20
C PHE A 141 -14.60 -2.54 -17.36
N SER A 142 -14.13 -1.39 -16.87
CA SER A 142 -14.81 -0.11 -16.97
C SER A 142 -13.79 0.99 -17.21
N LEU A 143 -14.08 1.88 -18.16
CA LEU A 143 -13.28 3.07 -18.43
C LEU A 143 -13.39 4.12 -17.31
N LYS A 144 -14.31 3.94 -16.36
CA LYS A 144 -14.61 4.87 -15.26
C LYS A 144 -14.65 4.14 -13.91
N SER A 145 -13.87 3.07 -13.77
CA SER A 145 -13.78 2.26 -12.55
C SER A 145 -13.24 3.07 -11.36
N LEU A 146 -12.24 3.94 -11.62
CA LEU A 146 -11.53 4.72 -10.62
C LEU A 146 -12.11 6.14 -10.52
N SER A 147 -12.56 6.51 -9.32
CA SER A 147 -13.05 7.86 -9.00
C SER A 147 -12.68 8.20 -7.55
N PRO A 148 -11.89 9.26 -7.29
CA PRO A 148 -11.31 10.18 -8.28
C PRO A 148 -10.27 9.51 -9.20
N PRO A 149 -9.94 10.12 -10.35
CA PRO A 149 -8.92 9.59 -11.26
C PRO A 149 -7.54 9.47 -10.60
N VAL A 150 -6.84 8.38 -10.87
CA VAL A 150 -5.44 8.21 -10.47
C VAL A 150 -4.57 9.12 -11.34
N ARG A 151 -3.61 9.82 -10.71
CA ARG A 151 -2.76 10.85 -11.34
C ARG A 151 -3.56 11.91 -12.14
N GLY A 152 -4.84 12.13 -11.79
CA GLY A 152 -5.70 13.14 -12.39
C GLY A 152 -6.40 12.77 -13.70
N TYR A 153 -5.98 11.71 -14.41
CA TYR A 153 -6.57 11.32 -15.70
C TYR A 153 -6.83 9.83 -15.89
N TYR A 154 -6.19 8.94 -15.13
CA TYR A 154 -6.44 7.50 -15.27
C TYR A 154 -7.70 7.09 -14.52
N THR A 155 -8.66 6.55 -15.27
CA THR A 155 -9.99 6.19 -14.76
C THR A 155 -10.36 4.74 -15.05
N SER A 156 -9.58 4.07 -15.90
CA SER A 156 -9.82 2.69 -16.34
C SER A 156 -9.40 1.67 -15.28
N GLY A 157 -10.20 0.62 -15.12
CA GLY A 157 -9.96 -0.45 -14.15
C GLY A 157 -10.98 -1.58 -14.25
N HIS A 158 -10.85 -2.54 -13.34
CA HIS A 158 -11.77 -3.66 -13.21
C HIS A 158 -12.60 -3.54 -11.95
N ASP A 159 -13.91 -3.37 -12.13
CA ASP A 159 -14.85 -3.46 -11.03
C ASP A 159 -15.07 -4.93 -10.69
N VAL A 160 -14.78 -5.30 -9.45
CA VAL A 160 -14.96 -6.67 -8.98
C VAL A 160 -16.26 -6.78 -8.21
N PHE A 161 -17.08 -7.73 -8.65
CA PHE A 161 -18.37 -8.04 -8.04
C PHE A 161 -18.35 -9.44 -7.46
N ILE A 162 -18.98 -9.60 -6.30
CA ILE A 162 -19.13 -10.89 -5.63
C ILE A 162 -20.60 -11.26 -5.43
N GLU A 163 -20.80 -12.55 -5.20
CA GLU A 163 -22.03 -13.15 -4.71
C GLU A 163 -21.70 -14.02 -3.49
N LEU A 164 -22.45 -13.87 -2.41
CA LEU A 164 -22.34 -14.71 -1.22
C LEU A 164 -23.70 -14.95 -0.56
N GLN A 165 -23.86 -16.12 0.05
CA GLN A 165 -24.96 -16.40 0.96
C GLN A 165 -24.60 -15.95 2.38
N ASP A 166 -25.35 -14.98 2.89
CA ASP A 166 -25.16 -14.46 4.24
C ASP A 166 -25.80 -15.41 5.28
N PRO A 167 -25.17 -15.65 6.45
CA PRO A 167 -25.77 -16.38 7.57
C PRO A 167 -26.96 -15.62 8.17
N ALA A 168 -28.06 -16.30 8.51
CA ALA A 168 -29.29 -15.64 8.97
C ALA A 168 -29.37 -15.37 10.48
N ASP A 169 -28.49 -16.00 11.24
CA ASP A 169 -28.57 -16.13 12.70
C ASP A 169 -27.96 -14.95 13.47
N GLN A 170 -27.27 -14.04 12.79
CA GLN A 170 -26.59 -12.92 13.41
C GLN A 170 -26.34 -11.79 12.40
N ARG A 171 -26.34 -10.54 12.89
CA ARG A 171 -25.92 -9.38 12.08
C ARG A 171 -24.43 -9.49 11.77
N ASN A 172 -24.09 -9.49 10.48
CA ASN A 172 -22.74 -9.64 9.98
C ASN A 172 -22.17 -8.34 9.39
N TYR A 173 -20.89 -8.11 9.72
CA TYR A 173 -20.10 -7.00 9.21
C TYR A 173 -18.94 -7.54 8.41
N TYR A 174 -18.77 -7.04 7.19
CA TYR A 174 -17.73 -7.49 6.29
C TYR A 174 -16.83 -6.34 5.86
N ARG A 175 -15.57 -6.67 5.63
CA ARG A 175 -14.56 -5.81 5.01
C ARG A 175 -13.91 -6.55 3.86
N TRP A 176 -13.68 -5.84 2.77
CA TRP A 176 -12.87 -6.35 1.67
C TRP A 176 -11.62 -5.51 1.47
N ASP A 177 -10.54 -6.23 1.23
CA ASP A 177 -9.27 -5.73 0.72
C ASP A 177 -8.81 -6.66 -0.42
N TRP A 178 -7.92 -6.17 -1.26
CA TRP A 178 -7.41 -6.94 -2.38
C TRP A 178 -5.92 -6.70 -2.61
N THR A 179 -5.27 -7.69 -3.23
CA THR A 179 -3.90 -7.56 -3.73
C THR A 179 -3.89 -7.97 -5.19
N ASP A 180 -3.43 -7.09 -6.06
CA ASP A 180 -3.23 -7.37 -7.48
C ASP A 180 -1.80 -7.85 -7.72
N TYR A 181 -1.67 -8.97 -8.43
CA TYR A 181 -0.40 -9.56 -8.81
C TYR A 181 -0.16 -9.27 -10.29
N GLU A 182 0.79 -8.37 -10.55
CA GLU A 182 1.13 -7.88 -11.87
C GLU A 182 2.45 -8.49 -12.35
N PRO A 183 2.49 -9.17 -13.51
CA PRO A 183 3.74 -9.68 -14.07
C PRO A 183 4.74 -8.56 -14.29
N GLN A 184 5.92 -8.72 -13.70
CA GLN A 184 6.97 -7.71 -13.71
C GLN A 184 8.13 -8.17 -14.57
N TYR A 185 8.46 -7.36 -15.58
CA TYR A 185 9.58 -7.63 -16.48
C TYR A 185 10.90 -7.02 -15.99
N TRP A 186 10.87 -5.93 -15.21
CA TRP A 186 12.05 -5.19 -14.76
C TRP A 186 12.26 -5.36 -13.26
N CYS A 187 13.37 -5.98 -12.85
CA CYS A 187 13.60 -6.42 -11.47
C CYS A 187 14.56 -5.54 -10.67
N ARG A 188 15.39 -4.73 -11.33
CA ARG A 188 16.35 -3.89 -10.60
C ARG A 188 16.57 -2.57 -11.30
N SER A 189 16.67 -1.51 -10.51
CA SER A 189 17.06 -0.17 -10.95
C SER A 189 18.29 0.25 -10.15
N CYS A 190 19.41 0.45 -10.83
CA CYS A 190 20.67 0.86 -10.23
C CYS A 190 20.92 2.34 -10.51
N LYS A 191 20.83 3.18 -9.47
CA LYS A 191 21.12 4.62 -9.57
C LYS A 191 22.62 4.85 -9.56
N GLN A 192 23.12 5.61 -10.53
CA GLN A 192 24.54 5.94 -10.70
C GLN A 192 25.44 4.70 -10.57
N GLY A 193 25.04 3.62 -11.23
CA GLY A 193 25.66 2.32 -11.07
C GLY A 193 25.08 1.32 -12.04
N PHE A 194 25.55 0.09 -11.93
CA PHE A 194 25.11 -1.02 -12.76
C PHE A 194 24.85 -2.26 -11.93
N TYR A 195 24.05 -3.18 -12.46
CA TYR A 195 23.83 -4.46 -11.84
C TYR A 195 25.03 -5.38 -12.12
N SER A 196 25.51 -6.07 -11.09
CA SER A 196 26.65 -6.97 -11.19
C SER A 196 26.29 -8.34 -10.63
N VAL A 197 26.50 -9.38 -11.42
CA VAL A 197 26.30 -10.77 -10.99
C VAL A 197 27.42 -11.18 -10.03
N TYR A 198 28.67 -10.78 -10.33
CA TYR A 198 29.85 -11.05 -9.51
C TYR A 198 30.42 -9.77 -8.88
N ASN A 199 31.21 -9.92 -7.82
CA ASN A 199 31.75 -8.81 -7.04
C ASN A 199 32.74 -7.96 -7.85
N PRO A 200 32.56 -6.65 -8.00
CA PRO A 200 33.55 -5.81 -8.66
C PRO A 200 34.80 -5.65 -7.76
N ILE A 201 35.95 -6.16 -8.21
CA ILE A 201 37.22 -6.21 -7.44
C ILE A 201 38.25 -5.17 -7.88
N GLY A 202 37.99 -4.38 -8.92
CA GLY A 202 38.90 -3.30 -9.29
C GLY A 202 38.43 -2.44 -10.46
N ASN A 203 38.86 -1.18 -10.45
CA ASN A 203 38.72 -0.27 -11.59
C ASN A 203 39.89 -0.49 -12.55
N ILE A 204 39.60 -0.67 -13.83
CA ILE A 204 40.60 -0.66 -14.90
C ILE A 204 40.42 0.60 -15.75
N VAL A 205 41.41 0.92 -16.58
CA VAL A 205 41.27 1.99 -17.58
C VAL A 205 40.13 1.63 -18.53
N ALA A 206 39.00 2.34 -18.38
CA ALA A 206 37.75 2.16 -19.11
C ALA A 206 36.91 0.90 -18.79
N GLY A 207 36.87 0.44 -17.53
CA GLY A 207 35.95 -0.64 -17.12
C GLY A 207 36.11 -1.09 -15.66
N PHE A 208 35.46 -2.20 -15.33
CA PHE A 208 35.51 -2.88 -14.05
C PHE A 208 36.01 -4.32 -14.23
N ARG A 209 36.73 -4.83 -13.24
CA ARG A 209 37.06 -6.25 -13.15
C ARG A 209 36.18 -6.88 -12.08
N SER A 210 35.46 -7.94 -12.42
CA SER A 210 34.74 -8.73 -11.42
C SER A 210 35.61 -9.88 -10.90
N GLY A 211 35.40 -10.23 -9.64
CA GLY A 211 35.98 -11.38 -8.97
C GLY A 211 35.12 -12.62 -9.16
N PRO A 212 35.48 -13.71 -8.48
CA PRO A 212 34.75 -14.97 -8.57
C PRO A 212 33.51 -15.02 -7.67
N ASP A 213 33.35 -14.08 -6.74
CA ASP A 213 32.32 -14.17 -5.71
C ASP A 213 31.00 -13.62 -6.23
N LEU A 214 29.90 -14.33 -5.95
CA LEU A 214 28.57 -13.87 -6.31
C LEU A 214 28.21 -12.59 -5.54
N TYR A 215 27.63 -11.63 -6.25
CA TYR A 215 27.21 -10.33 -5.73
C TYR A 215 25.72 -10.08 -5.93
N GLU A 216 25.21 -10.25 -7.17
CA GLU A 216 23.79 -10.11 -7.56
C GLU A 216 23.10 -8.82 -7.06
N ASP A 217 23.82 -7.69 -7.07
CA ASP A 217 23.32 -6.40 -6.60
C ASP A 217 23.81 -5.22 -7.48
N CYS A 218 23.27 -4.04 -7.23
CA CYS A 218 23.70 -2.78 -7.80
C CYS A 218 25.05 -2.36 -7.23
N TYR A 219 26.05 -2.28 -8.08
CA TYR A 219 27.31 -1.66 -7.77
C TYR A 219 27.33 -0.20 -8.23
N SER A 220 27.57 0.71 -7.29
CA SER A 220 27.78 2.13 -7.56
C SER A 220 29.25 2.48 -7.31
N PRO A 221 30.05 2.73 -8.37
CA PRO A 221 31.43 3.17 -8.21
C PRO A 221 31.52 4.45 -7.37
N SER A 222 32.53 4.54 -6.50
CA SER A 222 32.81 5.78 -5.76
C SER A 222 33.48 6.82 -6.65
N GLY A 223 33.09 8.10 -6.52
CA GLY A 223 33.77 9.21 -7.21
C GLY A 223 33.46 9.29 -8.71
N ILE A 224 32.24 8.95 -9.12
CA ILE A 224 31.81 9.07 -10.52
C ILE A 224 31.86 10.55 -10.93
N ASP A 225 32.75 10.86 -11.86
CA ASP A 225 32.86 12.21 -12.43
C ASP A 225 31.59 12.60 -13.20
N PRO A 226 31.21 13.89 -13.23
CA PRO A 226 30.06 14.37 -14.01
C PRO A 226 30.10 14.04 -15.50
N GLY A 227 31.29 13.79 -16.07
CA GLY A 227 31.45 13.38 -17.47
C GLY A 227 31.25 11.87 -17.73
N ASN A 228 31.05 11.07 -16.68
CA ASN A 228 30.83 9.64 -16.81
C ASN A 228 29.37 9.36 -17.24
N PRO A 229 29.11 8.47 -18.21
CA PRO A 229 27.75 8.10 -18.62
C PRO A 229 26.84 7.60 -17.49
N LEU A 230 27.42 7.04 -16.42
CA LEU A 230 26.67 6.60 -15.26
C LEU A 230 26.22 7.77 -14.36
N TYR A 231 26.85 8.94 -14.45
CA TYR A 231 26.54 10.08 -13.60
C TYR A 231 25.10 10.56 -13.81
N GLY A 232 24.33 10.69 -12.73
CA GLY A 232 22.91 11.04 -12.77
C GLY A 232 21.98 10.03 -13.45
N SER A 233 22.51 8.97 -14.05
CA SER A 233 21.72 7.95 -14.75
C SER A 233 21.16 6.91 -13.79
N THR A 234 20.09 6.22 -14.21
CA THR A 234 19.61 4.99 -13.57
C THR A 234 19.51 3.93 -14.64
N LEU A 235 20.14 2.78 -14.42
CA LEU A 235 20.07 1.64 -15.33
C LEU A 235 19.09 0.61 -14.79
N ASP A 236 18.19 0.14 -15.63
CA ASP A 236 17.17 -0.84 -15.30
C ASP A 236 17.49 -2.18 -15.92
N TYR A 237 17.21 -3.26 -15.17
CA TYR A 237 17.61 -4.61 -15.54
C TYR A 237 16.40 -5.54 -15.57
N PRO A 238 16.21 -6.28 -16.67
CA PRO A 238 15.11 -7.22 -16.79
C PRO A 238 15.27 -8.39 -15.82
N CYS A 239 14.14 -8.96 -15.42
CA CYS A 239 14.07 -10.12 -14.56
C CYS A 239 14.64 -11.37 -15.25
N ARG A 240 15.48 -12.11 -14.53
CA ARG A 240 16.00 -13.42 -14.95
C ARG A 240 14.99 -14.54 -14.75
N THR A 241 14.19 -14.41 -13.69
CA THR A 241 13.17 -15.38 -13.27
C THR A 241 11.80 -14.73 -13.32
N GLN A 242 10.75 -15.55 -13.22
CA GLN A 242 9.39 -15.01 -13.10
C GLN A 242 9.29 -14.10 -11.88
N CYS A 243 8.56 -13.00 -12.04
CA CYS A 243 8.43 -11.98 -11.03
C CYS A 243 7.04 -11.35 -11.11
N TRP A 244 6.45 -11.12 -9.94
CA TRP A 244 5.19 -10.41 -9.80
C TRP A 244 5.35 -9.27 -8.82
N GLU A 245 4.88 -8.10 -9.22
CA GLU A 245 4.65 -6.98 -8.32
C GLU A 245 3.32 -7.21 -7.59
N LEU A 246 3.31 -7.00 -6.28
CA LEU A 246 2.14 -7.08 -5.42
C LEU A 246 1.66 -5.66 -5.14
N VAL A 247 0.50 -5.31 -5.68
CA VAL A 247 -0.13 -4.01 -5.48
C VAL A 247 -1.32 -4.17 -4.53
N PRO A 248 -1.17 -3.78 -3.24
CA PRO A 248 -2.26 -3.87 -2.28
C PRO A 248 -3.27 -2.74 -2.46
N SER A 249 -4.51 -3.01 -2.09
CA SER A 249 -5.55 -1.99 -1.97
C SER A 249 -5.34 -1.13 -0.74
N TYR A 250 -5.47 0.18 -0.89
CA TYR A 250 -5.56 1.12 0.24
C TYR A 250 -7.00 1.54 0.57
N THR A 251 -7.95 1.13 -0.28
CA THR A 251 -9.37 1.39 -0.09
C THR A 251 -9.99 0.34 0.82
N VAL A 252 -10.70 0.78 1.84
CA VAL A 252 -11.49 -0.07 2.73
C VAL A 252 -12.93 -0.13 2.20
N ALA A 253 -13.33 -1.30 1.71
CA ALA A 253 -14.72 -1.57 1.36
C ALA A 253 -15.41 -2.24 2.56
N LEU A 254 -16.56 -1.70 2.99
CA LEU A 254 -17.29 -2.15 4.18
C LEU A 254 -18.74 -2.46 3.82
N PHE A 255 -19.32 -3.46 4.49
CA PHE A 255 -20.73 -3.81 4.36
C PHE A 255 -21.31 -4.24 5.71
N ASP A 256 -22.57 -3.86 5.90
CA ASP A 256 -23.40 -4.18 7.06
C ASP A 256 -24.69 -4.80 6.51
N ASP A 257 -24.94 -6.03 6.89
CA ASP A 257 -26.04 -6.85 6.42
C ASP A 257 -27.41 -6.47 7.00
N GLN A 258 -27.54 -5.37 7.76
CA GLN A 258 -28.80 -4.98 8.42
C GLN A 258 -30.07 -5.11 7.54
N TYR A 259 -29.94 -4.87 6.23
CA TYR A 259 -31.05 -4.95 5.26
C TYR A 259 -31.00 -6.17 4.32
N ALA A 260 -30.01 -7.05 4.50
CA ALA A 260 -29.77 -8.25 3.68
C ALA A 260 -29.47 -9.51 4.51
N ASN A 261 -29.61 -9.45 5.85
CA ASN A 261 -29.28 -10.51 6.80
C ASN A 261 -29.92 -11.85 6.41
N GLY A 262 -29.11 -12.90 6.31
CA GLY A 262 -29.53 -14.24 5.91
C GLY A 262 -29.90 -14.39 4.43
N GLY A 263 -29.79 -13.32 3.65
CA GLY A 263 -30.15 -13.29 2.24
C GLY A 263 -28.99 -13.58 1.31
N LEU A 264 -29.32 -13.80 0.04
CA LEU A 264 -28.33 -13.82 -1.03
C LEU A 264 -27.88 -12.38 -1.32
N ILE A 265 -26.62 -12.07 -1.05
CA ILE A 265 -26.02 -10.80 -1.45
C ILE A 265 -25.42 -11.00 -2.84
N SER A 266 -26.13 -10.53 -3.85
CA SER A 266 -25.72 -10.64 -5.25
C SER A 266 -25.17 -9.32 -5.80
N ASN A 267 -24.18 -9.42 -6.69
CA ASN A 267 -23.69 -8.29 -7.47
C ASN A 267 -23.15 -7.12 -6.62
N LEU A 268 -22.55 -7.43 -5.46
CA LEU A 268 -21.92 -6.44 -4.60
C LEU A 268 -20.55 -6.07 -5.16
N LYS A 269 -20.34 -4.79 -5.51
CA LYS A 269 -19.02 -4.27 -5.90
C LYS A 269 -18.14 -4.15 -4.66
N VAL A 270 -17.01 -4.87 -4.64
CA VAL A 270 -16.09 -4.90 -3.48
C VAL A 270 -14.70 -4.37 -3.79
N ALA A 271 -14.34 -4.26 -5.07
CA ALA A 271 -13.05 -3.70 -5.47
C ALA A 271 -13.13 -2.96 -6.81
N ALA A 272 -12.17 -2.08 -7.01
CA ALA A 272 -11.84 -1.43 -8.28
C ALA A 272 -10.33 -1.58 -8.48
N ILE A 273 -9.92 -2.55 -9.30
CA ILE A 273 -8.51 -2.83 -9.55
C ILE A 273 -8.04 -1.91 -10.68
N PRO A 274 -7.03 -1.06 -10.48
CA PRO A 274 -6.53 -0.18 -11.54
C PRO A 274 -6.00 -0.95 -12.74
N PHE A 275 -6.20 -0.41 -13.94
CA PHE A 275 -5.66 -1.01 -15.16
C PHE A 275 -4.20 -0.57 -15.35
N TYR A 276 -3.22 -1.33 -14.84
CA TYR A 276 -1.80 -0.94 -14.90
C TYR A 276 -1.14 -1.17 -16.26
N GLN A 277 -1.47 -2.29 -16.91
CA GLN A 277 -0.88 -2.74 -18.17
C GLN A 277 -1.81 -3.72 -18.89
N HIS A 278 -1.57 -3.96 -20.18
CA HIS A 278 -2.30 -4.92 -21.01
C HIS A 278 -1.97 -6.39 -20.72
N SER A 279 -0.86 -6.67 -20.03
CA SER A 279 -0.57 -8.02 -19.52
C SER A 279 -1.68 -8.48 -18.59
N PRO A 280 -1.99 -9.80 -18.53
CA PRO A 280 -2.96 -10.32 -17.58
C PRO A 280 -2.49 -10.09 -16.14
N CYS A 281 -3.43 -10.03 -15.21
CA CYS A 281 -3.15 -9.98 -13.79
C CYS A 281 -3.93 -11.08 -13.03
N LEU A 282 -3.60 -11.24 -11.75
CA LEU A 282 -4.40 -12.01 -10.82
C LEU A 282 -4.71 -11.12 -9.61
N ALA A 283 -5.99 -10.93 -9.29
CA ALA A 283 -6.37 -10.25 -8.07
C ALA A 283 -6.84 -11.26 -7.02
N SER A 284 -6.27 -11.16 -5.81
CA SER A 284 -6.71 -11.89 -4.62
C SER A 284 -7.62 -10.99 -3.81
N VAL A 285 -8.91 -11.35 -3.71
CA VAL A 285 -9.90 -10.59 -2.94
C VAL A 285 -10.15 -11.29 -1.61
N ARG A 286 -9.90 -10.58 -0.51
CA ARG A 286 -10.03 -11.07 0.85
C ARG A 286 -11.30 -10.51 1.49
N GLN A 287 -12.18 -11.39 1.94
CA GLN A 287 -13.35 -11.05 2.73
C GLN A 287 -13.09 -11.34 4.20
N SER A 288 -13.08 -10.29 5.01
CA SER A 288 -12.88 -10.36 6.46
C SER A 288 -14.20 -10.10 7.19
N SER A 289 -14.57 -10.98 8.09
CA SER A 289 -15.66 -10.71 9.04
C SER A 289 -15.13 -9.86 10.20
N LEU A 290 -15.96 -8.90 10.63
CA LEU A 290 -15.64 -7.94 11.67
C LEU A 290 -16.58 -8.08 12.87
N THR A 291 -16.07 -7.76 14.05
CA THR A 291 -16.91 -7.47 15.22
C THR A 291 -17.63 -6.13 15.01
N PRO A 292 -18.76 -5.87 15.72
CA PRO A 292 -19.43 -4.58 15.63
C PRO A 292 -18.51 -3.40 15.95
N ASP A 293 -17.59 -3.58 16.90
CA ASP A 293 -16.66 -2.55 17.34
C ASP A 293 -15.58 -2.27 16.29
N ALA A 294 -15.04 -3.34 15.67
CA ALA A 294 -14.09 -3.21 14.58
C ALA A 294 -14.74 -2.54 13.35
N TYR A 295 -15.98 -2.89 13.02
CA TYR A 295 -16.73 -2.24 11.94
C TYR A 295 -16.90 -0.75 12.18
N ARG A 296 -17.30 -0.34 13.41
CA ARG A 296 -17.42 1.09 13.76
C ARG A 296 -16.09 1.82 13.58
N TYR A 297 -14.98 1.22 14.03
CA TYR A 297 -13.65 1.80 13.86
C TYR A 297 -13.30 1.98 12.38
N PHE A 298 -13.39 0.91 11.56
CA PHE A 298 -13.02 0.98 10.15
C PHE A 298 -13.94 1.89 9.34
N LYS A 299 -15.21 2.01 9.72
CA LYS A 299 -16.15 2.95 9.11
C LYS A 299 -15.73 4.39 9.38
N LEU A 300 -15.43 4.74 10.63
CA LEU A 300 -14.90 6.06 10.97
C LEU A 300 -13.60 6.36 10.24
N PHE A 301 -12.69 5.38 10.17
CA PHE A 301 -11.45 5.51 9.42
C PHE A 301 -11.70 5.78 7.93
N ALA A 302 -12.59 5.01 7.29
CA ALA A 302 -12.95 5.17 5.89
C ALA A 302 -13.62 6.53 5.63
N ASP A 303 -14.54 6.96 6.50
CA ASP A 303 -15.24 8.25 6.39
C ASP A 303 -14.26 9.44 6.50
N GLN A 304 -13.21 9.32 7.30
CA GLN A 304 -12.20 10.37 7.48
C GLN A 304 -11.10 10.38 6.42
N THR A 305 -10.84 9.26 5.76
CA THR A 305 -9.71 9.13 4.82
C THR A 305 -10.14 9.07 3.36
N GLN A 306 -11.34 8.55 3.08
CA GLN A 306 -11.83 8.30 1.72
C GLN A 306 -12.96 9.24 1.30
N ASN A 307 -13.67 9.85 2.27
CA ASN A 307 -14.80 10.76 2.02
C ASN A 307 -14.43 12.22 2.37
N THR A 308 -13.23 12.67 1.99
CA THR A 308 -12.74 14.03 2.25
C THR A 308 -12.97 14.95 1.04
N GLY A 309 -13.31 16.23 1.27
CA GLY A 309 -13.42 17.27 0.24
C GLY A 309 -14.85 17.72 -0.10
N GLY A 310 -15.86 17.41 0.72
CA GLY A 310 -17.24 17.89 0.60
C GLY A 310 -17.58 19.03 1.56
N LEU A 311 -18.71 19.74 1.32
CA LEU A 311 -19.22 20.80 2.22
C LEU A 311 -19.65 20.29 3.61
N ALA A 312 -19.67 18.98 3.83
CA ALA A 312 -20.04 18.30 5.07
C ALA A 312 -18.93 17.33 5.51
N ASP A 313 -17.66 17.75 5.38
CA ASP A 313 -16.52 16.96 5.85
C ASP A 313 -16.62 16.70 7.36
N THR A 314 -16.33 15.47 7.76
CA THR A 314 -16.27 15.10 9.17
C THR A 314 -15.07 15.82 9.82
N PRO A 315 -15.23 16.46 11.00
CA PRO A 315 -14.11 17.12 11.66
C PRO A 315 -12.92 16.16 11.83
N PRO A 316 -11.68 16.58 11.53
CA PRO A 316 -10.52 15.71 11.62
C PRO A 316 -10.23 15.36 13.08
N THR A 317 -10.75 14.22 13.54
CA THR A 317 -10.48 13.66 14.87
C THR A 317 -9.90 12.27 14.68
N ALA A 318 -8.70 12.00 15.19
CA ALA A 318 -8.10 10.69 15.05
C ALA A 318 -9.01 9.59 15.63
N PRO A 319 -9.27 8.49 14.91
CA PRO A 319 -10.13 7.44 15.42
C PRO A 319 -9.39 6.74 16.58
N ILE A 320 -9.96 6.84 17.78
CA ILE A 320 -9.41 6.20 18.97
C ILE A 320 -9.54 4.69 18.79
N GLY A 321 -8.42 4.00 18.97
CA GLY A 321 -8.32 2.56 18.84
C GLY A 321 -8.92 1.78 20.00
N ASN A 322 -8.70 0.47 19.96
CA ASN A 322 -9.01 -0.41 21.09
C ASN A 322 -7.80 -0.77 21.95
N VAL A 323 -6.64 -0.17 21.68
CA VAL A 323 -5.40 -0.31 22.47
C VAL A 323 -5.29 0.85 23.44
N HIS A 324 -4.95 0.58 24.70
CA HIS A 324 -4.84 1.59 25.75
C HIS A 324 -3.58 1.39 26.59
N ASN A 325 -3.02 2.49 27.10
CA ASN A 325 -1.94 2.44 28.07
C ASN A 325 -2.48 1.98 29.44
N VAL A 326 -1.86 0.98 30.03
CA VAL A 326 -2.28 0.38 31.31
C VAL A 326 -2.10 1.36 32.48
N ALA A 327 -1.07 2.19 32.46
CA ALA A 327 -0.77 3.18 33.50
C ALA A 327 -1.46 4.52 33.27
N ASN A 328 -1.83 4.86 32.03
CA ASN A 328 -2.42 6.15 31.68
C ASN A 328 -3.61 6.00 30.71
N ALA A 329 -4.82 5.84 31.26
CA ALA A 329 -6.05 5.73 30.47
C ALA A 329 -6.41 7.00 29.66
N LYS A 330 -5.72 8.13 29.88
CA LYS A 330 -5.94 9.37 29.11
C LYS A 330 -5.03 9.47 27.88
N GLU A 331 -4.04 8.59 27.74
CA GLU A 331 -3.19 8.56 26.56
C GLU A 331 -3.99 8.11 25.35
N VAL A 332 -3.88 8.87 24.25
CA VAL A 332 -4.53 8.55 22.99
C VAL A 332 -3.64 7.62 22.19
N VAL A 333 -4.17 6.45 21.84
CA VAL A 333 -3.57 5.49 20.90
C VAL A 333 -4.47 5.41 19.68
N VAL A 334 -3.85 5.47 18.50
CA VAL A 334 -4.52 5.38 17.20
C VAL A 334 -4.25 4.02 16.58
N GLY A 335 -5.11 3.58 15.67
CA GLY A 335 -5.01 2.26 15.07
C GLY A 335 -5.92 1.26 15.78
N TYR A 336 -5.94 0.01 15.34
CA TYR A 336 -6.84 -1.00 15.89
C TYR A 336 -6.20 -2.38 15.81
N PHE A 337 -6.38 -3.15 16.87
CA PHE A 337 -6.08 -4.58 16.88
C PHE A 337 -7.38 -5.37 16.71
N THR A 338 -7.47 -6.26 15.73
CA THR A 338 -8.66 -7.09 15.52
C THR A 338 -8.32 -8.55 15.22
N ALA A 339 -9.33 -9.42 15.35
CA ALA A 339 -9.27 -10.80 14.92
C ALA A 339 -10.43 -11.06 13.96
N SER A 340 -10.12 -11.59 12.77
CA SER A 340 -11.08 -11.74 11.69
C SER A 340 -11.02 -13.14 11.09
N GLY A 341 -12.20 -13.76 10.92
CA GLY A 341 -12.35 -14.84 9.96
C GLY A 341 -12.22 -14.26 8.55
N VAL A 342 -11.36 -14.86 7.74
CA VAL A 342 -11.04 -14.44 6.38
C VAL A 342 -11.27 -15.58 5.40
N PHE A 343 -11.91 -15.25 4.29
CA PHE A 343 -12.03 -16.09 3.11
C PHE A 343 -11.43 -15.34 1.92
N SER A 344 -10.48 -15.95 1.22
CA SER A 344 -9.87 -15.36 0.03
C SER A 344 -10.36 -16.03 -1.24
N LYS A 345 -10.55 -15.26 -2.30
CA LYS A 345 -10.87 -15.77 -3.63
C LYS A 345 -10.09 -15.02 -4.70
N ASN A 346 -9.41 -15.78 -5.54
CA ASN A 346 -8.59 -15.23 -6.61
C ASN A 346 -9.40 -15.11 -7.91
N ILE A 347 -9.12 -14.09 -8.71
CA ILE A 347 -9.67 -13.89 -10.04
C ILE A 347 -8.55 -13.54 -11.01
N TYR A 348 -8.39 -14.37 -12.05
CA TYR A 348 -7.49 -14.09 -13.16
C TYR A 348 -8.19 -13.20 -14.17
N ILE A 349 -7.52 -12.14 -14.61
CA ILE A 349 -8.06 -11.15 -15.53
C ILE A 349 -7.18 -11.09 -16.77
N ASP A 350 -7.69 -11.61 -17.89
CA ASP A 350 -7.06 -11.43 -19.21
C ASP A 350 -7.40 -10.03 -19.74
N ARG A 351 -6.37 -9.24 -20.03
CA ARG A 351 -6.49 -7.82 -20.39
C ARG A 351 -6.05 -7.50 -21.82
N LYS A 352 -5.64 -8.51 -22.60
CA LYS A 352 -5.01 -8.31 -23.91
C LYS A 352 -5.87 -7.54 -24.92
N ASP A 353 -7.19 -7.67 -24.82
CA ASP A 353 -8.15 -7.12 -25.79
C ASP A 353 -8.83 -5.82 -25.31
N TYR A 354 -8.50 -5.33 -24.10
CA TYR A 354 -9.12 -4.14 -23.53
C TYR A 354 -8.60 -2.85 -24.19
N GLN A 355 -9.51 -1.95 -24.52
CA GLN A 355 -9.25 -0.74 -25.34
C GLN A 355 -9.10 0.54 -24.50
N GLY A 356 -8.92 0.44 -23.17
CA GLY A 356 -8.74 1.62 -22.31
C GLY A 356 -7.29 2.08 -22.21
N VAL A 357 -7.07 3.22 -21.56
CA VAL A 357 -5.71 3.73 -21.31
C VAL A 357 -5.21 3.19 -19.98
N PRO A 358 -4.15 2.36 -19.95
CA PRO A 358 -3.59 1.86 -18.71
C PRO A 358 -2.78 2.96 -17.99
N LEU A 359 -2.50 2.79 -16.70
CA LEU A 359 -1.60 3.66 -15.93
C LEU A 359 -0.18 3.69 -16.52
N GLY A 360 0.18 2.66 -17.28
CA GLY A 360 1.43 2.56 -18.03
C GLY A 360 1.48 3.29 -19.37
N TYR A 361 0.61 4.28 -19.61
CA TYR A 361 0.58 5.10 -20.83
C TYR A 361 0.94 6.55 -20.53
N ASP A 362 1.97 7.10 -21.17
CA ASP A 362 2.32 8.51 -21.00
C ASP A 362 1.55 9.41 -21.99
N PRO A 363 0.85 10.47 -21.53
CA PRO A 363 0.10 11.36 -22.44
C PRO A 363 0.95 12.12 -23.46
N ILE A 364 2.25 12.28 -23.22
CA ILE A 364 3.19 13.03 -24.06
C ILE A 364 3.96 12.08 -24.97
N THR A 365 4.46 10.98 -24.42
CA THR A 365 5.36 10.05 -25.12
C THR A 365 4.70 8.76 -25.60
N GLY A 366 3.45 8.52 -25.20
CA GLY A 366 2.67 7.35 -25.59
C GLY A 366 3.03 6.09 -24.80
N TYR A 367 2.88 4.93 -25.45
CA TYR A 367 3.23 3.64 -24.86
C TYR A 367 4.75 3.42 -24.81
N PRO A 368 5.29 2.92 -23.68
CA PRO A 368 6.67 2.46 -23.61
C PRO A 368 6.97 1.40 -24.67
N GLN A 369 8.06 1.57 -25.41
CA GLN A 369 8.44 0.66 -26.50
C GLN A 369 9.10 -0.64 -26.02
N GLN A 370 9.55 -0.68 -24.77
CA GLN A 370 10.26 -1.82 -24.20
C GLN A 370 9.28 -2.80 -23.52
N PRO A 371 9.54 -4.13 -23.57
CA PRO A 371 8.72 -5.12 -22.89
C PRO A 371 8.52 -4.81 -21.40
N GLY A 372 7.29 -5.00 -20.91
CA GLY A 372 6.91 -4.67 -19.54
C GLY A 372 7.13 -3.20 -19.13
N GLY A 373 7.33 -2.31 -20.11
CA GLY A 373 7.51 -0.89 -19.86
C GLY A 373 6.25 -0.20 -19.34
N GLU A 374 5.05 -0.72 -19.67
CA GLU A 374 3.78 -0.19 -19.16
C GLU A 374 3.73 -0.25 -17.62
N LEU A 375 3.87 -1.44 -17.02
CA LEU A 375 3.91 -1.57 -15.56
C LEU A 375 5.04 -0.74 -14.95
N PHE A 376 6.22 -0.74 -15.57
CA PHE A 376 7.36 0.04 -15.09
C PHE A 376 7.03 1.55 -15.04
N LEU A 377 6.43 2.10 -16.10
CA LEU A 377 5.97 3.48 -16.14
C LEU A 377 4.86 3.74 -15.11
N ALA A 378 3.93 2.79 -14.95
CA ALA A 378 2.86 2.90 -13.98
C ALA A 378 3.39 2.98 -12.54
N LEU A 379 4.41 2.18 -12.19
CA LEU A 379 5.01 2.16 -10.85
C LEU A 379 5.97 3.34 -10.62
N TYR A 380 6.87 3.61 -11.59
CA TYR A 380 8.00 4.53 -11.39
C TYR A 380 7.85 5.90 -12.06
N GLY A 381 6.83 6.10 -12.90
CA GLY A 381 6.57 7.39 -13.55
C GLY A 381 7.60 7.78 -14.63
N ARG A 382 8.40 6.82 -15.11
CA ARG A 382 9.33 7.00 -16.23
C ARG A 382 9.41 5.72 -17.06
N SER A 383 9.85 5.83 -18.31
CA SER A 383 10.21 4.64 -19.10
C SER A 383 11.46 3.95 -18.52
N PRO A 384 11.56 2.62 -18.64
CA PRO A 384 12.76 1.90 -18.25
C PRO A 384 13.94 2.32 -19.14
N ASN A 385 15.12 2.39 -18.52
CA ASN A 385 16.38 2.74 -19.15
C ASN A 385 17.32 1.53 -19.06
N GLY A 386 17.13 0.58 -19.97
CA GLY A 386 17.96 -0.61 -20.06
C GLY A 386 19.43 -0.26 -20.31
N GLU A 387 20.34 -1.06 -19.76
CA GLU A 387 21.74 -0.96 -20.12
C GLU A 387 21.94 -1.28 -21.61
N GLY A 388 22.63 -0.39 -22.33
CA GLY A 388 22.98 -0.59 -23.74
C GLY A 388 24.03 -1.69 -23.92
N SER A 389 23.94 -2.43 -25.03
CA SER A 389 24.95 -3.45 -25.35
C SER A 389 26.35 -2.84 -25.53
N PRO A 390 27.42 -3.55 -25.12
CA PRO A 390 28.79 -3.12 -25.37
C PRO A 390 29.03 -2.89 -26.87
N ARG A 391 29.81 -1.86 -27.22
CA ARG A 391 30.18 -1.62 -28.63
C ARG A 391 31.20 -2.67 -29.08
N PRO A 392 31.09 -3.22 -30.30
CA PRO A 392 32.13 -4.11 -30.84
C PRO A 392 33.50 -3.42 -30.80
N GLY A 393 34.47 -4.01 -30.09
CA GLY A 393 35.84 -3.48 -29.98
C GLY A 393 36.07 -2.42 -28.89
N SER A 394 35.09 -2.08 -28.06
CA SER A 394 35.36 -1.35 -26.80
C SER A 394 35.98 -2.29 -25.77
N ASN A 395 37.01 -1.85 -25.03
CA ASN A 395 37.46 -2.56 -23.84
C ASN A 395 36.23 -2.84 -22.97
N ASN A 396 35.94 -4.12 -22.73
CA ASN A 396 34.72 -4.54 -22.05
C ASN A 396 34.58 -3.78 -20.72
N PHE A 397 33.38 -3.26 -20.47
CA PHE A 397 33.02 -2.63 -19.20
C PHE A 397 33.20 -3.61 -18.02
N PHE A 398 33.27 -4.92 -18.28
CA PHE A 398 33.51 -6.02 -17.34
C PHE A 398 34.46 -7.06 -17.96
N ILE A 399 35.57 -7.39 -17.28
CA ILE A 399 36.55 -8.44 -17.72
C ILE A 399 36.16 -9.85 -17.22
N ASP A 400 34.90 -10.08 -16.85
CA ASP A 400 34.44 -11.35 -16.26
C ASP A 400 33.70 -12.25 -17.26
N ASP A 401 33.74 -11.90 -18.55
CA ASP A 401 33.03 -12.56 -19.66
C ASP A 401 31.50 -12.72 -19.43
N THR A 402 30.92 -12.00 -18.47
CA THR A 402 29.47 -12.02 -18.25
C THR A 402 28.76 -11.34 -19.42
N PRO A 403 27.72 -11.97 -20.02
CA PRO A 403 26.93 -11.33 -21.07
C PRO A 403 26.29 -10.04 -20.54
N ARG A 404 26.61 -8.91 -21.20
CA ARG A 404 26.01 -7.59 -20.92
C ARG A 404 24.97 -7.24 -22.00
N PRO A 405 23.79 -6.72 -21.64
CA PRO A 405 23.36 -6.41 -20.27
C PRO A 405 22.95 -7.67 -19.48
N PRO A 406 23.24 -7.75 -18.17
CA PRO A 406 22.80 -8.86 -17.33
C PRO A 406 21.29 -8.81 -17.10
N THR A 407 20.74 -9.94 -16.67
CA THR A 407 19.40 -10.01 -16.07
C THR A 407 19.53 -10.04 -14.55
N ALA A 408 18.58 -9.43 -13.85
CA ALA A 408 18.54 -9.36 -12.39
C ALA A 408 17.64 -10.44 -11.78
N VAL A 409 18.00 -10.92 -10.60
CA VAL A 409 17.13 -11.84 -9.85
C VAL A 409 15.89 -11.10 -9.33
N CYS A 410 14.73 -11.76 -9.37
CA CYS A 410 13.54 -11.28 -8.67
C CYS A 410 13.72 -11.51 -7.16
N ALA A 411 14.43 -10.59 -6.50
CA ALA A 411 14.62 -10.66 -5.05
C ALA A 411 13.29 -10.36 -4.34
N PRO A 412 12.83 -11.21 -3.41
CA PRO A 412 11.59 -10.98 -2.67
C PRO A 412 11.69 -9.69 -1.86
N LEU A 413 10.69 -8.83 -2.00
CA LEU A 413 10.49 -7.59 -1.25
C LEU A 413 9.04 -7.58 -0.76
N ASP A 414 8.67 -6.67 0.14
CA ASP A 414 7.29 -6.57 0.65
C ASP A 414 6.22 -6.48 -0.46
N GLN A 415 6.57 -5.90 -1.60
CA GLN A 415 5.69 -5.71 -2.76
C GLN A 415 6.11 -6.56 -3.97
N ARG A 416 6.91 -7.62 -3.78
CA ARG A 416 7.41 -8.40 -4.92
C ARG A 416 7.72 -9.84 -4.57
N THR A 417 7.32 -10.76 -5.46
CA THR A 417 7.56 -12.19 -5.30
C THR A 417 8.05 -12.86 -6.59
N SER A 418 8.93 -13.85 -6.43
CA SER A 418 9.33 -14.76 -7.50
C SER A 418 8.47 -16.03 -7.54
N PHE A 419 7.58 -16.22 -6.56
CA PHE A 419 6.69 -17.37 -6.49
C PHE A 419 5.43 -17.10 -7.30
N LYS A 420 5.08 -18.05 -8.18
CA LYS A 420 3.85 -18.00 -8.96
C LYS A 420 2.63 -17.87 -8.01
N PRO A 421 1.80 -16.82 -8.17
CA PRO A 421 0.62 -16.64 -7.34
C PRO A 421 -0.35 -17.82 -7.47
N GLU A 422 -0.96 -18.24 -6.35
CA GLU A 422 -1.97 -19.30 -6.35
C GLU A 422 -3.17 -18.87 -7.21
N GLY A 423 -3.66 -19.74 -8.10
CA GLY A 423 -4.74 -19.40 -9.02
C GLY A 423 -4.29 -18.73 -10.33
N TRP A 424 -2.99 -18.49 -10.50
CA TRP A 424 -2.44 -18.14 -11.81
C TRP A 424 -2.53 -19.36 -12.77
N PRO A 425 -3.12 -19.24 -13.98
CA PRO A 425 -3.26 -20.34 -14.92
C PRO A 425 -1.92 -21.02 -15.27
N ASN A 426 -1.95 -22.32 -15.57
CA ASN A 426 -0.76 -23.07 -15.99
C ASN A 426 -0.40 -22.86 -17.45
#